data_AF-A0A9D7RH08-F1
#
_entry.id   AF-A0A9D7RH08-F1
#
_cell.length_a   1.000
_cell.length_b   1.000
_cell.length_c   1.000
_cell.angle_alpha   90.00
_cell.angle_beta   90.00
_cell.angle_gamma   90.00
#
_symmetry.space_group_name_H-M   'P 1'
#
loop_
_entity.id
_entity.type
_entity.pdbx_description
1 polymer ?
#
loop_
_entity_poly.entity_id
_entity_poly.type
_entity_poly.pdbx_seq_one_letter_code
_entity_poly.pdbx_strand_id
1 'polypeptide(L)'
;MPRYLLPTLLLALTMGTGSNALQAQMNPAPAHPELRAVFDDFGGREGIAALMEDTMTRLLADPRTRPFFEFADHIEVERHLTDQVCVILGGDCVYDGRTMLESHESLDIRTADFNALVEILQDAMQARGIAFSSQNALLAKLAPLHREIVTR
;
A
#
# COMPACT_ATOMS: atom_id res chain seq x y z
N MET A 1 -6.56 -27.10 67.48
CA MET A 1 -7.17 -28.32 66.90
C MET A 1 -8.68 -28.21 67.13
N PRO A 2 -9.59 -28.49 66.19
CA PRO A 2 -9.47 -29.39 65.04
C PRO A 2 -9.57 -28.70 63.66
N ARG A 3 -9.24 -29.50 62.66
CA ARG A 3 -9.15 -29.22 61.22
C ARG A 3 -10.48 -29.56 60.55
N TYR A 4 -10.97 -28.70 59.66
CA TYR A 4 -11.92 -29.11 58.61
C TYR A 4 -11.30 -28.74 57.26
N LEU A 5 -10.98 -29.81 56.52
CA LEU A 5 -10.56 -29.82 55.12
C LEU A 5 -11.82 -29.75 54.26
N LEU A 6 -11.88 -28.81 53.32
CA LEU A 6 -12.80 -28.85 52.19
C LEU A 6 -11.97 -28.83 50.90
N PRO A 7 -12.21 -29.76 49.96
CA PRO A 7 -11.43 -29.89 48.75
C PRO A 7 -12.06 -29.12 47.57
N THR A 8 -11.17 -28.57 46.74
CA THR A 8 -11.27 -28.41 45.28
C THR A 8 -12.45 -27.61 44.70
N LEU A 9 -12.16 -26.38 44.27
CA LEU A 9 -12.76 -25.85 43.05
C LEU A 9 -11.64 -25.28 42.15
N LEU A 10 -11.19 -26.12 41.21
CA LEU A 10 -10.43 -25.66 40.05
C LEU A 10 -11.37 -24.82 39.20
N LEU A 11 -11.10 -23.52 39.10
CA LEU A 11 -11.58 -22.72 37.97
C LEU A 11 -10.39 -22.53 37.03
N ALA A 12 -10.30 -23.40 36.03
CA ALA A 12 -9.41 -23.19 34.88
C ALA A 12 -9.94 -21.97 34.11
N LEU A 13 -9.26 -20.83 34.23
CA LEU A 13 -9.45 -19.73 33.29
C LEU A 13 -8.85 -20.18 31.95
N THR A 14 -9.74 -20.54 31.03
CA THR A 14 -9.44 -20.78 29.62
C THR A 14 -8.72 -19.57 29.03
N MET A 15 -7.67 -19.87 28.28
CA MET A 15 -6.90 -18.93 27.48
C MET A 15 -7.82 -18.10 26.59
N GLY A 16 -7.94 -16.81 26.89
CA GLY A 16 -8.38 -15.83 25.90
C GLY A 16 -7.20 -15.53 24.99
N THR A 17 -6.88 -16.42 24.04
CA THR A 17 -6.16 -15.98 22.83
C THR A 17 -7.16 -15.18 22.02
N GLY A 18 -7.36 -13.92 22.41
CA GLY A 18 -8.01 -12.95 21.55
C GLY A 18 -7.22 -12.91 20.25
N SER A 19 -7.80 -13.43 19.19
CA SER A 19 -7.26 -13.38 17.84
C SER A 19 -6.98 -11.93 17.48
N ASN A 20 -5.72 -11.50 17.61
CA ASN A 20 -5.26 -10.18 17.15
C ASN A 20 -5.18 -10.10 15.61
N ALA A 21 -5.88 -10.99 14.91
CA ALA A 21 -5.90 -11.10 13.46
C ALA A 21 -7.00 -10.23 12.80
N LEU A 22 -7.88 -9.60 13.58
CA LEU A 22 -9.00 -8.82 13.03
C LEU A 22 -8.70 -7.33 12.77
N GLN A 23 -7.49 -6.83 13.08
CA GLN A 23 -7.18 -5.40 12.95
C GLN A 23 -5.69 -5.08 12.76
N ALA A 24 -4.91 -6.00 12.20
CA ALA A 24 -3.70 -5.57 11.51
C ALA A 24 -4.15 -5.00 10.16
N GLN A 25 -4.61 -3.75 10.17
CA GLN A 25 -4.77 -2.99 8.95
C GLN A 25 -3.46 -3.09 8.19
N MET A 26 -3.51 -3.62 6.98
CA MET A 26 -2.30 -4.04 6.31
C MET A 26 -1.46 -2.80 6.08
N ASN A 27 -0.21 -2.85 6.52
CA ASN A 27 0.71 -1.74 6.37
C ASN A 27 0.68 -1.31 4.89
N PRO A 28 0.22 -0.09 4.58
CA PRO A 28 0.12 0.39 3.21
C PRO A 28 1.49 0.53 2.54
N ALA A 29 2.56 0.60 3.34
CA ALA A 29 3.94 0.73 2.87
C ALA A 29 4.87 -0.18 3.68
N PRO A 30 4.83 -1.52 3.47
CA PRO A 30 5.78 -2.41 4.11
C PRO A 30 7.18 -2.12 3.56
N ALA A 31 8.12 -1.78 4.44
CA ALA A 31 9.50 -1.57 4.03
C ALA A 31 10.13 -2.90 3.57
N HIS A 32 10.81 -2.86 2.43
CA HIS A 32 11.58 -3.99 1.90
C HIS A 32 13.05 -3.61 1.78
N PRO A 33 13.87 -3.81 2.83
CA PRO A 33 15.30 -3.47 2.80
C PRO A 33 16.05 -4.17 1.67
N GLU A 34 15.59 -5.33 1.22
CA GLU A 34 16.16 -6.04 0.07
C GLU A 34 16.03 -5.29 -1.25
N LEU A 35 15.12 -4.31 -1.34
CA LEU A 35 14.88 -3.50 -2.53
C LEU A 35 15.66 -2.18 -2.54
N ARG A 36 16.57 -1.94 -1.58
CA ARG A 36 17.32 -0.68 -1.51
C ARG A 36 18.06 -0.32 -2.80
N ALA A 37 18.62 -1.30 -3.51
CA ALA A 37 19.24 -1.05 -4.81
C ALA A 37 18.22 -0.61 -5.89
N VAL A 38 16.98 -1.12 -5.82
CA VAL A 38 15.88 -0.72 -6.70
C VAL A 38 15.46 0.72 -6.41
N PHE A 39 15.48 1.19 -5.16
CA PHE A 39 15.24 2.61 -4.85
C PHE A 39 16.19 3.55 -5.62
N ASP A 40 17.46 3.17 -5.75
CA ASP A 40 18.45 3.95 -6.51
C ASP A 40 18.16 3.93 -8.03
N ASP A 41 17.67 2.80 -8.58
CA ASP A 41 17.22 2.71 -9.98
C ASP A 41 16.04 3.64 -10.30
N PHE A 42 15.21 3.95 -9.29
CA PHE A 42 14.11 4.91 -9.40
C PHE A 42 14.59 6.36 -9.25
N GLY A 43 15.89 6.62 -9.06
CA GLY A 43 16.44 7.95 -8.85
C GLY A 43 16.19 8.49 -7.43
N GLY A 44 16.04 7.58 -6.46
CA GLY A 44 15.68 7.92 -5.09
C GLY A 44 14.35 8.65 -4.97
N ARG A 45 14.15 9.40 -3.87
CA ARG A 45 12.85 10.05 -3.60
C ARG A 45 12.45 11.06 -4.67
N GLU A 46 13.40 11.83 -5.20
CA GLU A 46 13.11 12.82 -6.25
C GLU A 46 12.68 12.15 -7.56
N GLY A 47 13.33 11.06 -7.96
CA GLY A 47 12.94 10.31 -9.15
C GLY A 47 11.60 9.60 -8.99
N ILE A 48 11.27 9.12 -7.79
CA ILE A 48 9.94 8.61 -7.45
C ILE A 48 8.89 9.73 -7.52
N ALA A 49 9.17 10.92 -6.98
CA ALA A 49 8.24 12.05 -7.04
C ALA A 49 7.91 12.41 -8.50
N ALA A 50 8.93 12.49 -9.35
CA ALA A 50 8.76 12.76 -10.76
C ALA A 50 8.06 11.61 -11.53
N LEU A 51 8.12 10.37 -11.02
CA LEU A 51 7.30 9.26 -11.51
C LEU A 51 5.82 9.43 -11.12
N MET A 52 5.53 9.85 -9.90
CA MET A 52 4.14 10.07 -9.45
C MET A 52 3.48 11.24 -10.18
N GLU A 53 4.22 12.32 -10.45
CA GLU A 53 3.75 13.46 -11.27
C GLU A 53 3.40 13.03 -12.71
N ASP A 54 4.27 12.24 -13.37
CA ASP A 54 3.98 11.70 -14.72
C ASP A 54 2.79 10.73 -14.69
N THR A 55 2.72 9.89 -13.65
CA THR A 55 1.59 8.97 -13.47
C THR A 55 0.28 9.74 -13.31
N MET A 56 0.22 10.77 -12.46
CA MET A 56 -0.98 11.59 -12.28
C MET A 56 -1.40 12.29 -13.57
N THR A 57 -0.44 12.84 -14.31
CA THR A 57 -0.69 13.45 -15.63
C THR A 57 -1.36 12.48 -16.59
N ARG A 58 -0.90 11.22 -16.62
CA ARG A 58 -1.48 10.16 -17.47
C ARG A 58 -2.83 9.68 -16.97
N LEU A 59 -3.02 9.56 -15.66
CA LEU A 59 -4.30 9.21 -15.05
C LEU A 59 -5.39 10.23 -15.40
N LEU A 60 -5.06 11.52 -15.40
CA LEU A 60 -5.99 12.57 -15.80
C LEU A 60 -6.26 12.62 -17.30
N ALA A 61 -5.36 12.09 -18.13
CA ALA A 61 -5.51 12.03 -19.58
C ALA A 61 -6.32 10.81 -20.05
N ASP A 62 -6.33 9.70 -19.29
CA ASP A 62 -7.04 8.47 -19.64
C ASP A 62 -8.52 8.52 -19.18
N PRO A 63 -9.50 8.37 -20.10
CA PRO A 63 -10.91 8.42 -19.74
C PRO A 63 -11.37 7.31 -18.78
N ARG A 64 -10.63 6.20 -18.66
CA ARG A 64 -10.92 5.09 -17.74
C ARG A 64 -10.63 5.46 -16.29
N THR A 65 -9.57 6.23 -16.04
CA THR A 65 -9.09 6.55 -14.69
C THR A 65 -9.39 7.98 -14.28
N ARG A 66 -9.51 8.92 -15.21
CA ARG A 66 -9.78 10.35 -14.95
C ARG A 66 -10.92 10.61 -13.94
N PRO A 67 -12.09 9.93 -13.98
CA PRO A 67 -13.18 10.21 -13.04
C PRO A 67 -12.81 10.01 -11.56
N PHE A 68 -11.81 9.18 -11.26
CA PHE A 68 -11.34 8.94 -9.88
C PHE A 68 -10.41 10.05 -9.38
N PHE A 69 -9.77 10.80 -10.29
CA PHE A 69 -8.73 11.76 -9.95
C PHE A 69 -9.10 13.21 -10.26
N GLU A 70 -10.07 13.50 -11.14
CA GLU A 70 -10.35 14.88 -11.61
C GLU A 70 -10.73 15.88 -10.51
N PHE A 71 -11.21 15.40 -9.35
CA PHE A 71 -11.53 16.23 -8.17
C PHE A 71 -10.68 15.90 -6.94
N ALA A 72 -9.69 15.02 -7.07
CA ALA A 72 -8.78 14.68 -5.98
C ALA A 72 -7.78 15.82 -5.71
N ASP A 73 -7.23 15.85 -4.50
CA ASP A 73 -6.07 16.68 -4.19
C ASP A 73 -4.82 16.02 -4.76
N HIS A 74 -4.43 16.40 -5.98
CA HIS A 74 -3.31 15.77 -6.70
C HIS A 74 -2.00 15.90 -5.94
N ILE A 75 -1.78 17.04 -5.25
CA ILE A 75 -0.56 17.30 -4.50
C ILE A 75 -0.42 16.31 -3.36
N GLU A 76 -1.49 16.09 -2.58
CA GLU A 76 -1.46 15.11 -1.49
C GLU A 76 -1.40 13.67 -2.00
N VAL A 77 -2.09 13.33 -3.10
CA VAL A 77 -2.02 11.98 -3.69
C VAL A 77 -0.60 11.67 -4.17
N GLU A 78 0.02 12.58 -4.92
CA GLU A 78 1.39 12.43 -5.42
C GLU A 78 2.40 12.32 -4.28
N ARG A 79 2.26 13.15 -3.23
CA ARG A 79 3.11 13.10 -2.04
C ARG A 79 2.99 11.75 -1.33
N HIS A 80 1.77 11.30 -1.06
CA HIS A 80 1.54 10.03 -0.38
C HIS A 80 2.03 8.83 -1.20
N LEU A 81 1.80 8.81 -2.50
CA LEU A 81 2.33 7.75 -3.37
C LEU A 81 3.86 7.78 -3.43
N THR A 82 4.46 8.97 -3.43
CA THR A 82 5.92 9.13 -3.37
C THR A 82 6.48 8.53 -2.09
N ASP A 83 5.89 8.87 -0.95
CA ASP A 83 6.34 8.38 0.35
C ASP A 83 6.08 6.86 0.48
N GLN A 84 4.95 6.35 -0.02
CA GLN A 84 4.63 4.93 -0.04
C GLN A 84 5.66 4.13 -0.85
N VAL A 85 5.94 4.53 -2.09
CA VAL A 85 6.91 3.85 -2.96
C VAL A 85 8.32 3.99 -2.40
N CYS A 86 8.68 5.16 -1.85
CA CYS A 86 9.96 5.34 -1.18
C CYS A 86 10.16 4.34 -0.04
N VAL A 87 9.18 4.18 0.86
CA VAL A 87 9.25 3.19 1.95
C VAL A 87 9.32 1.76 1.40
N ILE A 88 8.45 1.42 0.43
CA ILE A 88 8.40 0.08 -0.16
C ILE A 88 9.75 -0.31 -0.75
N LEU A 89 10.46 0.61 -1.41
CA LEU A 89 11.77 0.34 -2.01
C LEU A 89 12.93 0.41 -0.99
N GLY A 90 12.65 0.52 0.31
CA GLY A 90 13.67 0.57 1.37
C GLY A 90 14.34 1.93 1.51
N GLY A 91 13.66 3.01 1.13
CA GLY A 91 14.02 4.39 1.44
C GLY A 91 13.70 4.79 2.88
N ASP A 92 14.36 5.83 3.36
CA ASP A 92 14.20 6.35 4.73
C ASP A 92 12.96 7.26 4.91
N CYS A 93 12.01 7.20 3.97
CA CYS A 93 10.77 7.97 4.05
C CYS A 93 9.85 7.43 5.14
N VAL A 94 8.82 8.21 5.47
CA VAL A 94 7.73 7.80 6.34
C VAL A 94 6.43 7.98 5.58
N TYR A 95 5.65 6.91 5.50
CA TYR A 95 4.29 7.00 5.01
C TYR A 95 3.36 7.35 6.17
N ASP A 96 2.74 8.52 6.09
CA ASP A 96 1.81 9.05 7.09
C ASP A 96 0.35 9.14 6.58
N GLY A 97 0.09 8.52 5.43
CA GLY A 97 -1.23 8.50 4.81
C GLY A 97 -2.17 7.46 5.43
N ARG A 98 -3.40 7.49 4.93
CA ARG A 98 -4.43 6.49 5.24
C ARG A 98 -4.03 5.13 4.70
N THR A 99 -4.64 4.09 5.22
CA THR A 99 -4.41 2.74 4.69
C THR A 99 -5.05 2.59 3.31
N MET A 100 -4.68 1.53 2.58
CA MET A 100 -5.28 1.28 1.25
C MET A 100 -6.79 1.08 1.34
N LEU A 101 -7.30 0.39 2.36
CA LEU A 101 -8.75 0.23 2.54
C LEU A 101 -9.43 1.59 2.75
N GLU A 102 -9.00 2.37 3.74
CA GLU A 102 -9.60 3.67 4.07
C GLU A 102 -9.53 4.69 2.93
N SER A 103 -8.51 4.59 2.08
CA SER A 103 -8.34 5.51 0.96
C SER A 103 -9.29 5.21 -0.20
N HIS A 104 -9.72 3.95 -0.33
CA HIS A 104 -10.38 3.46 -1.55
C HIS A 104 -11.80 2.91 -1.32
N GLU A 105 -12.19 2.60 -0.07
CA GLU A 105 -13.43 1.88 0.28
C GLU A 105 -14.74 2.48 -0.27
N SER A 106 -14.75 3.79 -0.57
CA SER A 106 -15.93 4.52 -1.04
C SER A 106 -15.91 4.87 -2.53
N LEU A 107 -14.97 4.31 -3.31
CA LEU A 107 -14.70 4.75 -4.69
C LEU A 107 -15.33 3.88 -5.79
N ASP A 108 -16.01 2.77 -5.46
CA ASP A 108 -16.62 1.85 -6.45
C ASP A 108 -15.63 1.32 -7.51
N ILE A 109 -14.37 1.12 -7.11
CA ILE A 109 -13.28 0.68 -7.98
C ILE A 109 -13.48 -0.79 -8.34
N ARG A 110 -13.51 -1.09 -9.65
CA ARG A 110 -13.54 -2.47 -10.17
C ARG A 110 -12.14 -2.93 -10.55
N THR A 111 -11.97 -4.23 -10.71
CA THR A 111 -10.70 -4.82 -11.22
C THR A 111 -10.21 -4.17 -12.52
N ALA A 112 -11.12 -3.82 -13.44
CA ALA A 112 -10.74 -3.16 -14.70
C ALA A 112 -10.16 -1.76 -14.49
N ASP A 113 -10.66 -1.01 -13.52
CA ASP A 113 -10.19 0.34 -13.21
C ASP A 113 -8.80 0.26 -12.54
N PHE A 114 -8.60 -0.70 -11.63
CA PHE A 114 -7.28 -1.01 -11.04
C PHE A 114 -6.25 -1.41 -12.10
N ASN A 115 -6.62 -2.28 -13.03
CA ASN A 115 -5.71 -2.71 -14.10
C ASN A 115 -5.32 -1.55 -15.02
N ALA A 116 -6.25 -0.62 -15.32
CA ALA A 116 -5.92 0.58 -16.08
C ALA A 116 -4.89 1.46 -15.35
N LEU A 117 -4.98 1.59 -14.02
CA LEU A 117 -3.96 2.27 -13.23
C LEU A 117 -2.60 1.57 -13.32
N VAL A 118 -2.56 0.23 -13.23
CA VAL A 118 -1.32 -0.55 -13.33
C VAL A 118 -0.66 -0.37 -14.70
N GLU A 119 -1.44 -0.40 -15.78
CA GLU A 119 -0.97 -0.10 -17.15
C GLU A 119 -0.35 1.29 -17.23
N ILE A 120 -1.03 2.31 -16.71
CA ILE A 120 -0.55 3.70 -16.72
C ILE A 120 0.75 3.87 -15.92
N LEU A 121 0.86 3.21 -14.75
CA LEU A 121 2.08 3.23 -13.95
C LEU A 121 3.25 2.56 -14.68
N GLN A 122 3.01 1.44 -15.37
CA GLN A 122 4.01 0.78 -16.21
C GLN A 122 4.50 1.69 -17.35
N ASP A 123 3.57 2.34 -18.05
CA ASP A 123 3.89 3.28 -19.12
C ASP A 123 4.72 4.47 -18.62
N ALA A 124 4.40 5.01 -17.44
CA ALA A 124 5.16 6.09 -16.80
C ALA A 124 6.58 5.63 -16.45
N MET A 125 6.73 4.47 -15.81
CA MET A 125 8.05 3.91 -15.50
C MET A 125 8.89 3.64 -16.76
N GLN A 126 8.27 3.12 -17.81
CA GLN A 126 8.92 2.87 -19.09
C GLN A 126 9.38 4.18 -19.75
N ALA A 127 8.53 5.22 -19.78
CA ALA A 127 8.88 6.51 -20.36
C ALA A 127 10.04 7.18 -19.62
N ARG A 128 10.19 6.92 -18.32
CA ARG A 128 11.30 7.41 -17.49
C ARG A 128 12.56 6.55 -17.55
N GLY A 129 12.55 5.47 -18.34
CA GLY A 129 13.72 4.61 -18.54
C GLY A 129 14.07 3.73 -17.33
N ILE A 130 13.13 3.51 -16.41
CA ILE A 130 13.34 2.60 -15.27
C ILE A 130 13.45 1.17 -15.82
N ALA A 131 14.49 0.44 -15.42
CA ALA A 131 14.73 -0.91 -15.92
C ALA A 131 13.53 -1.84 -15.63
N PHE A 132 13.17 -2.68 -16.59
CA PHE A 132 12.00 -3.57 -16.49
C PHE A 132 12.04 -4.48 -15.25
N SER A 133 13.23 -4.94 -14.83
CA SER A 133 13.43 -5.68 -13.59
C SER A 133 13.02 -4.88 -12.35
N SER A 134 13.38 -3.60 -12.31
CA SER A 134 13.12 -2.67 -11.21
C SER A 134 11.63 -2.30 -11.15
N GLN A 135 11.00 -2.14 -12.31
CA GLN A 135 9.54 -2.00 -12.42
C GLN A 135 8.81 -3.20 -11.81
N ASN A 136 9.18 -4.41 -12.21
CA ASN A 136 8.56 -5.64 -11.70
C ASN A 136 8.79 -5.84 -10.21
N ALA A 137 9.96 -5.44 -9.68
CA ALA A 137 10.23 -5.50 -8.26
C ALA A 137 9.26 -4.64 -7.45
N LEU A 138 8.98 -3.40 -7.89
CA LEU A 138 7.97 -2.54 -7.28
C LEU A 138 6.56 -3.14 -7.41
N LEU A 139 6.16 -3.50 -8.63
CA LEU A 139 4.81 -4.00 -8.90
C LEU A 139 4.49 -5.28 -8.12
N ALA A 140 5.47 -6.16 -7.90
CA ALA A 140 5.28 -7.35 -7.08
C ALA A 140 4.92 -7.02 -5.62
N LYS A 141 5.37 -5.88 -5.09
CA LYS A 141 5.01 -5.42 -3.74
C LYS A 141 3.67 -4.68 -3.70
N LEU A 142 3.29 -4.01 -4.78
CA LEU A 142 2.00 -3.32 -4.88
C LEU A 142 0.84 -4.28 -5.20
N ALA A 143 1.07 -5.37 -5.94
CA ALA A 143 0.02 -6.28 -6.38
C ALA A 143 -0.90 -6.82 -5.25
N PRO A 144 -0.39 -7.18 -4.04
CA PRO A 144 -1.24 -7.61 -2.93
C PRO A 144 -2.22 -6.55 -2.40
N LEU A 145 -1.99 -5.27 -2.68
CA LEU A 145 -2.88 -4.16 -2.27
C LEU A 145 -4.18 -4.13 -3.07
N HIS A 146 -4.24 -4.84 -4.21
CA HIS A 146 -5.47 -4.98 -5.01
C HIS A 146 -6.68 -5.35 -4.14
N ARG A 147 -6.51 -6.22 -3.15
CA ARG A 147 -7.61 -6.68 -2.27
C ARG A 147 -8.19 -5.59 -1.36
N GLU A 148 -7.46 -4.52 -1.14
CA GLU A 148 -7.91 -3.37 -0.33
C GLU A 148 -8.41 -2.23 -1.21
N ILE A 149 -7.99 -2.19 -2.48
CA ILE A 149 -8.29 -1.09 -3.42
C ILE A 149 -9.53 -1.39 -4.26
N VAL A 150 -9.72 -2.64 -4.69
CA VAL A 150 -10.91 -3.02 -5.47
C VAL A 150 -12.09 -3.22 -4.53
N THR A 151 -13.14 -2.42 -4.73
CA THR A 151 -14.31 -2.35 -3.86
C THR A 151 -15.58 -2.90 -4.50
N ARG A 152 -15.53 -3.32 -5.77
CA ARG A 152 -16.66 -3.83 -6.53
C ARG A 152 -16.30 -5.02 -7.41
#